data_AF-A0A3M2C1G5-F1
#
_entry.id   AF-A0A3M2C1G5-F1
#
_cell.length_a   1.000
_cell.length_b   1.000
_cell.length_c   1.000
_cell.angle_alpha   90.00
_cell.angle_beta   90.00
_cell.angle_gamma   90.00
#
_symmetry.space_group_name_H-M   'P 1'
#
loop_
_entity.id
_entity.type
_entity.pdbx_description
1 polymer ?
#
loop_
_entity_poly.entity_id
_entity_poly.type
_entity_poly.pdbx_seq_one_letter_code
_entity_poly.pdbx_strand_id
1 'polypeptide(L)'
;MGGEHRLSEEELAQLVERVFAPSPQERKLAILADLPDAALPDRPAWRDRRHLAAGWARRLERAGYDVALVLYRNARSPNAELPETAWRHEAHLPLPDGADRLDPADAVPLAEVFARHPLILAPTELSATAPLKLLAPRYGFRAATMPGFSRRMIPALRLDYGEIDRRVRALAALLDAAAGAELIFRTGGDELRLDLDLRHRRGHASGGRMTRPGEVGNLPSGESYVVPYEGERDGDPSRTQGILPVQLAGGVVRFRIAANRAVEVSGDEPAASEQAALLAAEPARGNLAELGLGVLADLGLEPIGEILLDEKLGLHLAFGRSDHFGGRVGPSSFSRPEAVVHLDHVYLPQLQPAIEVQRLDLVGPGGGRTPLMRRGRYVIEL
;
A
#
# COMPACT_ATOMS: atom_id res chain seq x y z
N MET A 1 28.75 -2.44 8.23
CA MET A 1 27.31 -2.59 8.50
C MET A 1 26.45 -1.35 8.13
N GLY A 2 26.99 -0.31 7.44
CA GLY A 2 26.22 0.92 7.15
C GLY A 2 25.52 0.99 5.78
N GLY A 3 25.68 -0.02 4.91
CA GLY A 3 25.23 0.01 3.51
C GLY A 3 23.80 -0.50 3.28
N GLU A 4 23.29 -1.43 4.09
CA GLU A 4 21.97 -2.05 3.86
C GLU A 4 20.81 -1.06 4.00
N HIS A 5 21.00 0.00 4.80
CA HIS A 5 19.95 0.96 5.17
C HIS A 5 20.15 2.35 4.57
N ARG A 6 20.91 2.45 3.47
CA ARG A 6 21.10 3.69 2.69
C ARG A 6 21.28 3.33 1.22
N LEU A 7 20.62 4.07 0.33
CA LEU A 7 20.88 4.01 -1.09
C LEU A 7 22.12 4.85 -1.44
N SER A 8 22.97 4.32 -2.31
CA SER A 8 24.07 5.06 -2.95
C SER A 8 23.53 6.12 -3.93
N GLU A 9 24.42 6.96 -4.45
CA GLU A 9 24.08 7.94 -5.49
C GLU A 9 23.58 7.23 -6.77
N GLU A 10 24.27 6.16 -7.17
CA GLU A 10 23.89 5.32 -8.30
C GLU A 10 22.56 4.60 -8.06
N GLU A 11 22.36 4.00 -6.87
CA GLU A 11 21.11 3.29 -6.55
C GLU A 11 19.89 4.23 -6.54
N LEU A 12 20.04 5.47 -6.07
CA LEU A 12 18.98 6.48 -6.13
C LEU A 12 18.68 6.92 -7.56
N ALA A 13 19.70 7.14 -8.38
CA ALA A 13 19.50 7.46 -9.78
C ALA A 13 18.78 6.31 -10.51
N GLN A 14 19.22 5.07 -10.28
CA GLN A 14 18.56 3.87 -10.82
C GLN A 14 17.11 3.73 -10.33
N LEU A 15 16.82 4.05 -9.06
CA LEU A 15 15.45 4.06 -8.55
C LEU A 15 14.58 5.04 -9.35
N VAL A 16 15.05 6.28 -9.55
CA VAL A 16 14.32 7.30 -10.32
C VAL A 16 14.09 6.82 -11.76
N GLU A 17 15.11 6.25 -12.41
CA GLU A 17 15.01 5.73 -13.78
C GLU A 17 14.02 4.55 -13.89
N ARG A 18 14.06 3.60 -12.94
CA ARG A 18 13.18 2.42 -12.94
C ARG A 18 11.73 2.77 -12.63
N VAL A 19 11.50 3.71 -11.71
CA VAL A 19 10.17 4.11 -11.25
C VAL A 19 9.49 5.04 -12.26
N PHE A 20 10.21 6.04 -12.76
CA PHE A 20 9.60 7.09 -13.57
C PHE A 20 9.87 6.96 -15.07
N ALA A 21 10.95 6.28 -15.48
CA ALA A 21 11.44 6.31 -16.87
C ALA A 21 11.50 7.74 -17.43
N PRO A 22 12.26 8.66 -16.80
CA PRO A 22 12.37 10.03 -17.26
C PRO A 22 13.02 10.10 -18.64
N SER A 23 12.59 11.05 -19.47
CA SER A 23 13.37 11.40 -20.66
C SER A 23 14.72 12.04 -20.26
N PRO A 24 15.74 12.05 -21.14
CA PRO A 24 17.03 12.66 -20.82
C PRO A 24 16.96 14.14 -20.38
N GLN A 25 15.89 14.85 -20.78
CA GLN A 25 15.64 16.25 -20.44
C GLN A 25 14.92 16.43 -19.09
N GLU A 26 14.30 15.38 -18.56
CA GLU A 26 13.56 15.42 -17.29
C GLU A 26 14.50 15.20 -16.10
N ARG A 27 15.19 16.28 -15.73
CA ARG A 27 16.13 16.28 -14.60
C ARG A 27 15.65 17.01 -13.36
N LYS A 28 14.48 17.65 -13.42
CA LYS A 28 13.89 18.36 -12.28
C LYS A 28 13.10 17.40 -11.39
N LEU A 29 13.43 17.36 -10.12
CA LEU A 29 12.81 16.46 -9.14
C LEU A 29 12.54 17.20 -7.83
N ALA A 30 11.33 17.03 -7.27
CA ALA A 30 11.03 17.50 -5.93
C ALA A 30 11.05 16.33 -4.95
N ILE A 31 11.65 16.53 -3.77
CA ILE A 31 11.49 15.64 -2.61
C ILE A 31 10.63 16.36 -1.59
N LEU A 32 9.41 15.87 -1.37
CA LEU A 32 8.49 16.42 -0.38
C LEU A 32 8.72 15.75 0.98
N ALA A 33 8.85 16.55 2.04
CA ALA A 33 8.89 16.09 3.41
C ALA A 33 7.95 16.93 4.28
N ASP A 34 7.04 16.26 4.99
CA ASP A 34 6.18 16.93 5.97
C ASP A 34 6.94 17.20 7.28
N LEU A 35 6.56 18.29 7.95
CA LEU A 35 7.15 18.73 9.20
C LEU A 35 6.18 18.57 10.37
N PRO A 36 6.68 18.16 11.55
CA PRO A 36 5.94 18.24 12.79
C PRO A 36 5.69 19.70 13.19
N ASP A 37 4.76 19.90 14.10
CA ASP A 37 4.49 21.20 14.72
C ASP A 37 3.91 21.01 16.13
N ALA A 38 3.46 22.08 16.78
CA ALA A 38 2.91 22.02 18.13
C ALA A 38 1.68 21.10 18.26
N ALA A 39 0.88 20.94 17.20
CA ALA A 39 -0.33 20.11 17.22
C ALA A 39 -0.03 18.63 16.94
N LEU A 40 0.97 18.35 16.09
CA LEU A 40 1.45 17.00 15.82
C LEU A 40 2.97 16.95 16.08
N PRO A 41 3.40 16.62 17.31
CA PRO A 41 4.80 16.70 17.71
C PRO A 41 5.66 15.66 17.02
N ASP A 42 6.95 15.97 16.91
CA ASP A 42 7.96 15.13 16.27
C ASP A 42 8.14 13.78 16.99
N ARG A 43 8.59 12.78 16.22
CA ARG A 43 9.00 11.47 16.76
C ARG A 43 10.30 11.00 16.11
N PRO A 44 11.12 10.16 16.78
CA PRO A 44 12.42 9.75 16.26
C PRO A 44 12.39 9.18 14.82
N ALA A 45 11.37 8.38 14.50
CA ALA A 45 11.19 7.82 13.16
C ALA A 45 10.90 8.90 12.10
N TRP A 46 10.07 9.91 12.43
CA TRP A 46 9.77 11.01 11.53
C TRP A 46 11.00 11.89 11.28
N ARG A 47 11.76 12.19 12.34
CA ARG A 47 13.04 12.88 12.22
C ARG A 47 14.03 12.14 11.32
N ASP A 48 14.21 10.83 11.52
CA ASP A 48 15.10 10.01 10.67
C ASP A 48 14.64 10.02 9.21
N ARG A 49 13.32 9.94 8.95
CA ARG A 49 12.76 10.05 7.61
C ARG A 49 13.08 11.38 6.93
N ARG A 50 12.94 12.51 7.64
CA ARG A 50 13.30 13.84 7.13
C ARG A 50 14.81 13.94 6.83
N HIS A 51 15.67 13.42 7.70
CA HIS A 51 17.11 13.36 7.43
C HIS A 51 17.46 12.46 6.25
N LEU A 52 16.72 11.36 6.05
CA LEU A 52 16.85 10.49 4.90
C LEU A 52 16.46 11.22 3.61
N ALA A 53 15.34 11.93 3.59
CA ALA A 53 14.88 12.76 2.46
C ALA A 53 15.94 13.81 2.06
N ALA A 54 16.47 14.57 3.04
CA ALA A 54 17.55 15.52 2.79
C ALA A 54 18.84 14.83 2.30
N GLY A 55 19.13 13.63 2.80
CA GLY A 55 20.22 12.80 2.33
C GLY A 55 20.04 12.32 0.88
N TRP A 56 18.82 12.05 0.44
CA TRP A 56 18.51 11.68 -0.92
C TRP A 56 18.64 12.88 -1.86
N ALA A 57 18.19 14.07 -1.45
CA ALA A 57 18.34 15.29 -2.24
C ALA A 57 19.80 15.53 -2.63
N ARG A 58 20.71 15.54 -1.66
CA ARG A 58 22.16 15.71 -1.91
C ARG A 58 22.76 14.67 -2.85
N ARG A 59 22.28 13.42 -2.79
CA ARG A 59 22.79 12.31 -3.60
C ARG A 59 22.26 12.40 -5.04
N LEU A 60 21.00 12.76 -5.21
CA LEU A 60 20.40 12.96 -6.53
C LEU A 60 20.97 14.19 -7.24
N GLU A 61 21.30 15.27 -6.51
CA GLU A 61 22.04 16.41 -7.06
C GLU A 61 23.40 15.98 -7.64
N ARG A 62 24.16 15.17 -6.90
CA ARG A 62 25.44 14.62 -7.37
C ARG A 62 25.28 13.64 -8.53
N ALA A 63 24.13 12.96 -8.62
CA ALA A 63 23.77 12.12 -9.75
C ALA A 63 23.26 12.92 -10.98
N GLY A 64 23.24 14.26 -10.91
CA GLY A 64 22.93 15.14 -12.04
C GLY A 64 21.46 15.58 -12.15
N TYR A 65 20.66 15.40 -11.10
CA TYR A 65 19.31 15.96 -11.02
C TYR A 65 19.32 17.38 -10.46
N ASP A 66 18.39 18.22 -10.93
CA ASP A 66 18.03 19.51 -10.33
C ASP A 66 16.96 19.25 -9.25
N VAL A 67 17.39 19.16 -7.99
CA VAL A 67 16.54 18.69 -6.89
C VAL A 67 16.06 19.85 -6.02
N ALA A 68 14.75 19.92 -5.79
CA ALA A 68 14.16 20.76 -4.75
C ALA A 68 13.76 19.90 -3.55
N LEU A 69 14.44 20.05 -2.42
CA LEU A 69 13.91 19.58 -1.14
C LEU A 69 12.85 20.57 -0.66
N VAL A 70 11.62 20.10 -0.51
CA VAL A 70 10.45 20.91 -0.19
C VAL A 70 9.85 20.44 1.11
N LEU A 71 9.82 21.34 2.09
CA LEU A 71 9.28 21.09 3.42
C LEU A 71 7.89 21.70 3.52
N TYR A 72 6.91 20.98 4.07
CA TYR A 72 5.57 21.53 4.27
C TYR A 72 5.00 21.17 5.65
N ARG A 73 4.09 21.99 6.16
CA ARG A 73 3.41 21.71 7.44
C ARG A 73 2.51 20.48 7.27
N ASN A 74 2.57 19.53 8.21
CA ASN A 74 1.77 18.29 8.13
C ASN A 74 0.26 18.55 7.90
N ALA A 75 -0.38 17.65 7.14
CA ALA A 75 -1.79 17.75 6.74
C ALA A 75 -2.78 17.33 7.85
N ARG A 76 -2.33 17.21 9.11
CA ARG A 76 -3.09 16.74 10.29
C ARG A 76 -3.52 15.29 10.29
N SER A 77 -3.89 14.74 9.14
CA SER A 77 -4.27 13.34 8.99
C SER A 77 -3.76 12.75 7.67
N PRO A 78 -3.55 11.42 7.60
CA PRO A 78 -3.18 10.77 6.35
C PRO A 78 -4.21 11.03 5.25
N ASN A 79 -3.74 11.31 4.03
CA ASN A 79 -4.54 11.55 2.83
C ASN A 79 -5.46 12.79 2.87
N ALA A 80 -5.29 13.68 3.86
CA ALA A 80 -5.92 14.99 3.86
C ALA A 80 -5.33 15.92 2.81
N GLU A 81 -5.99 17.05 2.57
CA GLU A 81 -5.51 18.10 1.66
C GLU A 81 -4.13 18.61 2.09
N LEU A 82 -3.24 18.76 1.11
CA LEU A 82 -1.92 19.35 1.33
C LEU A 82 -2.07 20.86 1.59
N PRO A 83 -1.19 21.47 2.41
CA PRO A 83 -1.20 22.91 2.61
C PRO A 83 -0.93 23.65 1.29
N GLU A 84 -1.44 24.88 1.18
CA GLU A 84 -1.26 25.72 -0.01
C GLU A 84 0.20 26.14 -0.24
N THR A 85 0.99 26.19 0.83
CA THR A 85 2.37 26.69 0.83
C THR A 85 3.36 25.68 1.40
N ALA A 86 4.61 25.82 0.99
CA ALA A 86 5.74 25.04 1.46
C ALA A 86 7.02 25.88 1.44
N TRP A 87 8.11 25.35 1.97
CA TRP A 87 9.42 26.01 1.98
C TRP A 87 10.42 25.19 1.17
N ARG A 88 11.20 25.86 0.32
CA ARG A 88 12.36 25.24 -0.30
C ARG A 88 13.49 25.22 0.72
N HIS A 89 14.13 24.07 0.90
CA HIS A 89 15.21 23.91 1.87
C HIS A 89 16.48 23.47 1.19
N GLU A 90 17.59 24.13 1.53
CA GLU A 90 18.90 23.74 1.06
C GLU A 90 19.35 22.46 1.77
N ALA A 91 19.53 21.37 1.03
CA ALA A 91 19.72 20.04 1.61
C ALA A 91 21.01 19.89 2.45
N HIS A 92 21.96 20.84 2.36
CA HIS A 92 23.18 20.89 3.17
C HIS A 92 23.01 21.60 4.51
N LEU A 93 21.95 22.40 4.68
CA LEU A 93 21.66 23.10 5.93
C LEU A 93 20.98 22.17 6.96
N PRO A 94 21.15 22.41 8.26
CA PRO A 94 20.40 21.72 9.30
C PRO A 94 18.89 21.79 9.04
N LEU A 95 18.20 20.66 9.22
CA LEU A 95 16.74 20.63 9.08
C LEU A 95 16.07 21.36 10.25
N PRO A 96 14.98 22.11 10.01
CA PRO A 96 14.21 22.72 11.08
C PRO A 96 13.55 21.66 11.96
N ASP A 97 13.42 21.93 13.26
CA ASP A 97 12.78 21.00 14.19
C ASP A 97 11.31 20.75 13.83
N GLY A 98 10.61 21.77 13.30
CA GLY A 98 9.22 21.69 12.85
C GLY A 98 8.77 22.95 12.09
N ALA A 99 7.55 22.93 11.59
CA ALA A 99 6.99 23.99 10.74
C ALA A 99 6.78 25.33 11.48
N ASP A 100 6.71 25.33 12.82
CA ASP A 100 6.56 26.56 13.62
C ASP A 100 7.86 27.39 13.71
N ARG A 101 8.98 26.86 13.19
CA ARG A 101 10.27 27.54 13.15
C ARG A 101 10.55 28.24 11.82
N LEU A 102 9.69 28.04 10.82
CA LEU A 102 9.86 28.59 9.49
C LEU A 102 9.07 29.90 9.36
N ASP A 103 9.70 30.91 8.75
CA ASP A 103 9.05 32.19 8.49
C ASP A 103 8.02 32.01 7.36
N PRO A 104 6.72 32.31 7.59
CA PRO A 104 5.71 32.28 6.54
C PRO A 104 6.03 33.19 5.35
N ALA A 105 6.83 34.25 5.53
CA ALA A 105 7.23 35.13 4.44
C ALA A 105 8.15 34.46 3.40
N ASP A 106 8.88 33.41 3.80
CA ASP A 106 9.76 32.64 2.91
C ASP A 106 9.03 31.48 2.20
N ALA A 107 7.73 31.31 2.47
CA ALA A 107 6.96 30.22 1.90
C ALA A 107 6.65 30.47 0.41
N VAL A 108 6.70 29.41 -0.38
CA VAL A 108 6.33 29.38 -1.80
C VAL A 108 5.02 28.61 -1.99
N PRO A 109 4.21 28.93 -3.00
CA PRO A 109 3.03 28.14 -3.34
C PRO A 109 3.42 26.71 -3.70
N LEU A 110 2.79 25.72 -3.07
CA LEU A 110 3.06 24.32 -3.36
C LEU A 110 2.65 23.96 -4.81
N ALA A 111 1.65 24.65 -5.36
CA ALA A 111 1.28 24.59 -6.78
C ALA A 111 2.45 24.94 -7.72
N GLU A 112 3.31 25.88 -7.34
CA GLU A 112 4.49 26.25 -8.14
C GLU A 112 5.53 25.12 -8.14
N VAL A 113 5.69 24.44 -7.00
CA VAL A 113 6.54 23.23 -6.92
C VAL A 113 6.02 22.17 -7.89
N PHE A 114 4.73 21.87 -7.86
CA PHE A 114 4.12 20.87 -8.75
C PHE A 114 4.25 21.22 -10.23
N ALA A 115 4.10 22.49 -10.60
CA ALA A 115 4.22 22.94 -11.98
C ALA A 115 5.66 22.89 -12.53
N ARG A 116 6.68 22.97 -11.65
CA ARG A 116 8.09 23.04 -12.05
C ARG A 116 8.81 21.69 -12.03
N HIS A 117 8.28 20.69 -11.35
CA HIS A 117 8.95 19.40 -11.13
C HIS A 117 8.12 18.25 -11.71
N PRO A 118 8.54 17.65 -12.85
CA PRO A 118 7.84 16.52 -13.44
C PRO A 118 7.93 15.24 -12.61
N LEU A 119 8.89 15.15 -11.68
CA LEU A 119 9.13 14.00 -10.82
C LEU A 119 9.03 14.40 -9.34
N ILE A 120 8.31 13.62 -8.55
CA ILE A 120 8.13 13.86 -7.12
C ILE A 120 8.40 12.57 -6.33
N LEU A 121 9.29 12.65 -5.34
CA LEU A 121 9.42 11.67 -4.27
C LEU A 121 8.82 12.24 -2.99
N ALA A 122 7.98 11.48 -2.29
CA ALA A 122 7.34 11.92 -1.07
C ALA A 122 7.48 10.90 0.07
N PRO A 123 8.67 10.79 0.69
CA PRO A 123 8.88 10.02 1.92
C PRO A 123 8.34 10.79 3.13
N THR A 124 7.02 10.73 3.34
CA THR A 124 6.29 11.52 4.33
C THR A 124 5.87 10.69 5.54
N GLU A 125 5.62 11.35 6.67
CA GLU A 125 4.99 10.75 7.84
C GLU A 125 3.52 10.46 7.59
N LEU A 126 2.76 11.48 7.19
CA LEU A 126 1.36 11.34 6.81
C LEU A 126 1.26 11.08 5.31
N SER A 127 0.41 10.13 4.90
CA SER A 127 0.25 9.82 3.47
C SER A 127 -0.20 11.03 2.67
N ALA A 128 0.58 11.37 1.63
CA ALA A 128 0.22 12.36 0.62
C ALA A 128 -0.36 11.70 -0.65
N THR A 129 -0.64 10.39 -0.63
CA THR A 129 -1.02 9.62 -1.82
C THR A 129 -2.32 10.10 -2.46
N ALA A 130 -3.41 10.21 -1.70
CA ALA A 130 -4.69 10.67 -2.24
C ALA A 130 -4.66 12.11 -2.78
N PRO A 131 -4.15 13.12 -2.06
CA PRO A 131 -4.10 14.48 -2.60
C PRO A 131 -3.17 14.57 -3.82
N LEU A 132 -2.03 13.87 -3.83
CA LEU A 132 -1.16 13.85 -5.00
C LEU A 132 -1.81 13.16 -6.21
N LYS A 133 -2.61 12.09 -6.02
CA LYS A 133 -3.40 11.48 -7.10
C LYS A 133 -4.39 12.47 -7.73
N LEU A 134 -4.96 13.39 -6.95
CA LEU A 134 -5.86 14.43 -7.46
C LEU A 134 -5.10 15.54 -8.20
N LEU A 135 -3.90 15.90 -7.72
CA LEU A 135 -3.12 17.02 -8.25
C LEU A 135 -2.25 16.63 -9.45
N ALA A 136 -1.78 15.38 -9.53
CA ALA A 136 -0.86 14.95 -10.58
C ALA A 136 -1.44 15.11 -11.99
N PRO A 137 -2.70 14.74 -12.30
CA PRO A 137 -3.27 14.96 -13.63
C PRO A 137 -3.39 16.45 -13.98
N ARG A 138 -3.56 17.33 -12.97
CA ARG A 138 -3.69 18.78 -13.16
C ARG A 138 -2.36 19.45 -13.50
N TYR A 139 -1.27 19.01 -12.89
CA TYR A 139 0.06 19.62 -13.06
C TYR A 139 1.00 18.81 -13.96
N GLY A 140 0.63 17.57 -14.32
CA GLY A 140 1.39 16.70 -15.21
C GLY A 140 2.61 16.02 -14.58
N PHE A 141 2.80 16.11 -13.26
CA PHE A 141 3.90 15.41 -12.59
C PHE A 141 3.60 13.91 -12.40
N ARG A 142 4.66 13.15 -12.11
CA ARG A 142 4.61 11.77 -11.62
C ARG A 142 5.09 11.75 -10.17
N ALA A 143 4.46 10.96 -9.31
CA ALA A 143 4.86 10.92 -7.90
C ALA A 143 4.96 9.51 -7.32
N ALA A 144 6.02 9.30 -6.55
CA ALA A 144 6.22 8.14 -5.70
C ALA A 144 6.06 8.52 -4.22
N THR A 145 5.01 8.03 -3.59
CA THR A 145 4.71 8.32 -2.18
C THR A 145 5.13 7.15 -1.29
N MET A 146 5.75 7.47 -0.16
CA MET A 146 6.25 6.46 0.79
C MET A 146 5.76 6.84 2.20
N PRO A 147 4.45 6.69 2.48
CA PRO A 147 3.89 7.05 3.79
C PRO A 147 4.51 6.20 4.90
N GLY A 148 4.89 6.83 6.00
CA GLY A 148 5.49 6.12 7.12
C GLY A 148 6.88 5.54 6.84
N PHE A 149 7.50 5.81 5.69
CA PHE A 149 8.74 5.16 5.22
C PHE A 149 9.81 5.02 6.29
N SER A 150 10.40 3.84 6.40
CA SER A 150 11.51 3.56 7.29
C SER A 150 12.71 3.01 6.52
N ARG A 151 13.91 3.13 7.10
CA ARG A 151 15.14 2.56 6.51
C ARG A 151 15.07 1.06 6.25
N ARG A 152 14.19 0.34 6.94
CA ARG A 152 13.98 -1.10 6.77
C ARG A 152 13.31 -1.44 5.44
N MET A 153 12.68 -0.47 4.78
CA MET A 153 12.08 -0.63 3.45
C MET A 153 13.08 -0.41 2.30
N ILE A 154 14.30 0.07 2.57
CA ILE A 154 15.31 0.35 1.53
C ILE A 154 15.66 -0.86 0.67
N PRO A 155 15.77 -2.10 1.19
CA PRO A 155 15.98 -3.28 0.35
C PRO A 155 14.94 -3.40 -0.77
N ALA A 156 13.68 -3.07 -0.51
CA ALA A 156 12.62 -3.10 -1.52
C ALA A 156 12.79 -2.05 -2.63
N LEU A 157 13.46 -0.93 -2.34
CA LEU A 157 13.78 0.08 -3.35
C LEU A 157 14.91 -0.34 -4.30
N ARG A 158 15.71 -1.36 -3.93
CA ARG A 158 16.80 -1.88 -4.77
C ARG A 158 16.33 -2.87 -5.84
N LEU A 159 15.13 -3.42 -5.66
CA LEU A 159 14.58 -4.42 -6.56
C LEU A 159 14.36 -3.84 -7.96
N ASP A 160 14.25 -4.74 -8.94
CA ASP A 160 13.94 -4.37 -10.32
C ASP A 160 12.44 -4.11 -10.46
N TYR A 161 12.04 -2.83 -10.48
CA TYR A 161 10.64 -2.42 -10.67
C TYR A 161 10.11 -2.75 -12.07
N GLY A 162 10.96 -2.99 -13.07
CA GLY A 162 10.54 -3.53 -14.36
C GLY A 162 10.05 -4.97 -14.23
N GLU A 163 10.81 -5.81 -13.52
CA GLU A 163 10.43 -7.20 -13.24
C GLU A 163 9.22 -7.28 -12.32
N ILE A 164 9.17 -6.46 -11.26
CA ILE A 164 8.01 -6.37 -10.36
C ILE A 164 6.75 -6.02 -11.16
N ASP A 165 6.79 -4.97 -11.98
CA ASP A 165 5.65 -4.54 -12.79
C ASP A 165 5.22 -5.62 -13.80
N ARG A 166 6.17 -6.37 -14.38
CA ARG A 166 5.87 -7.50 -15.27
C ARG A 166 5.08 -8.59 -14.54
N ARG A 167 5.57 -9.07 -13.39
CA ARG A 167 4.92 -10.12 -12.57
C ARG A 167 3.54 -9.69 -12.10
N VAL A 168 3.45 -8.47 -11.59
CA VAL A 168 2.20 -7.86 -11.13
C VAL A 168 1.20 -7.73 -12.29
N ARG A 169 1.60 -7.26 -13.47
CA ARG A 169 0.67 -7.20 -14.61
C ARG A 169 0.17 -8.57 -15.04
N ALA A 170 1.01 -9.60 -14.98
CA ALA A 170 0.59 -10.97 -15.27
C ALA A 170 -0.48 -11.45 -14.26
N LEU A 171 -0.26 -11.23 -12.97
CA LEU A 171 -1.23 -11.53 -11.92
C LEU A 171 -2.53 -10.74 -12.08
N ALA A 172 -2.46 -9.44 -12.34
CA ALA A 172 -3.63 -8.60 -12.56
C ALA A 172 -4.47 -9.06 -13.76
N ALA A 173 -3.82 -9.51 -14.86
CA ALA A 173 -4.53 -10.08 -16.01
C ALA A 173 -5.25 -11.39 -15.67
N LEU A 174 -4.65 -12.24 -14.82
CA LEU A 174 -5.30 -13.46 -14.33
C LEU A 174 -6.50 -13.13 -13.44
N LEU A 175 -6.37 -12.14 -12.54
CA LEU A 175 -7.49 -11.66 -11.71
C LEU A 175 -8.62 -11.08 -12.56
N ASP A 176 -8.30 -10.27 -13.57
CA ASP A 176 -9.28 -9.65 -14.47
C ASP A 176 -10.10 -10.68 -15.28
N ALA A 177 -9.49 -11.82 -15.61
CA ALA A 177 -10.14 -12.92 -16.31
C ALA A 177 -10.93 -13.87 -15.39
N ALA A 178 -10.73 -13.80 -14.07
CA ALA A 178 -11.34 -14.71 -13.11
C ALA A 178 -12.77 -14.31 -12.75
N ALA A 179 -13.64 -15.31 -12.55
CA ALA A 179 -14.97 -15.15 -11.97
C ALA A 179 -15.00 -15.47 -10.47
N GLY A 180 -13.97 -16.14 -9.94
CA GLY A 180 -13.85 -16.42 -8.52
C GLY A 180 -12.45 -16.86 -8.12
N ALA A 181 -12.22 -17.02 -6.82
CA ALA A 181 -11.01 -17.62 -6.27
C ALA A 181 -11.39 -18.62 -5.17
N GLU A 182 -10.81 -19.81 -5.19
CA GLU A 182 -11.01 -20.85 -4.16
C GLU A 182 -9.75 -20.97 -3.30
N LEU A 183 -9.88 -20.72 -2.01
CA LEU A 183 -8.81 -20.79 -1.03
C LEU A 183 -9.03 -21.95 -0.07
N ILE A 184 -7.95 -22.66 0.24
CA ILE A 184 -7.91 -23.66 1.31
C ILE A 184 -6.81 -23.28 2.29
N PHE A 185 -7.18 -23.12 3.54
CA PHE A 185 -6.28 -22.88 4.66
C PHE A 185 -6.21 -24.12 5.55
N ARG A 186 -5.07 -24.30 6.22
CA ARG A 186 -4.90 -25.30 7.27
C ARG A 186 -4.48 -24.61 8.57
N THR A 187 -5.20 -24.89 9.65
CA THR A 187 -4.91 -24.35 11.00
C THR A 187 -5.29 -25.38 12.06
N GLY A 188 -4.42 -25.67 13.02
CA GLY A 188 -4.71 -26.61 14.11
C GLY A 188 -5.10 -28.04 13.67
N GLY A 189 -4.79 -28.43 12.42
CA GLY A 189 -5.23 -29.70 11.82
C GLY A 189 -6.53 -29.62 11.03
N ASP A 190 -7.29 -28.52 11.15
CA ASP A 190 -8.52 -28.28 10.40
C ASP A 190 -8.21 -27.77 8.99
N GLU A 191 -9.04 -28.18 8.03
CA GLU A 191 -9.11 -27.58 6.70
C GLU A 191 -10.27 -26.57 6.65
N LEU A 192 -9.96 -25.34 6.26
CA LEU A 192 -10.94 -24.25 6.12
C LEU A 192 -10.98 -23.78 4.67
N ARG A 193 -12.18 -23.60 4.13
CA ARG A 193 -12.41 -23.16 2.76
C ARG A 193 -12.99 -21.75 2.72
N LEU A 194 -12.48 -20.92 1.82
CA LEU A 194 -13.06 -19.63 1.46
C LEU A 194 -13.16 -19.54 -0.05
N ASP A 195 -14.37 -19.26 -0.54
CA ASP A 195 -14.63 -18.98 -1.94
C ASP A 195 -14.91 -17.48 -2.09
N LEU A 196 -14.18 -16.83 -2.99
CA LEU A 196 -14.37 -15.42 -3.34
C LEU A 196 -15.07 -15.31 -4.68
N ASP A 197 -16.08 -14.46 -4.75
CA ASP A 197 -16.73 -14.06 -5.99
C ASP A 197 -15.99 -12.88 -6.61
N LEU A 198 -15.45 -13.04 -7.81
CA LEU A 198 -14.71 -11.99 -8.52
C LEU A 198 -15.46 -11.45 -9.74
N ARG A 199 -16.71 -11.89 -9.95
CA ARG A 199 -17.53 -11.42 -11.07
C ARG A 199 -17.69 -9.90 -11.01
N HIS A 200 -17.80 -9.26 -12.18
CA HIS A 200 -18.05 -7.81 -12.29
C HIS A 200 -16.94 -6.91 -11.77
N ARG A 201 -15.78 -7.47 -11.44
CA ARG A 201 -14.63 -6.75 -10.89
C ARG A 201 -13.48 -6.77 -11.89
N ARG A 202 -12.53 -5.87 -11.70
CA ARG A 202 -11.31 -5.77 -12.52
C ARG A 202 -10.10 -6.07 -11.64
N GLY A 203 -9.13 -6.76 -12.23
CA GLY A 203 -7.81 -6.89 -11.63
C GLY A 203 -7.04 -5.57 -11.74
N HIS A 204 -6.34 -5.19 -10.68
CA HIS A 204 -5.54 -3.98 -10.64
C HIS A 204 -4.06 -4.33 -10.40
N ALA A 205 -3.18 -3.61 -11.09
CA ALA A 205 -1.73 -3.76 -11.00
C ALA A 205 -1.13 -2.57 -10.25
N SER A 206 -0.39 -2.86 -9.18
CA SER A 206 0.44 -1.91 -8.44
C SER A 206 1.90 -2.35 -8.52
N GLY A 207 2.54 -2.01 -9.65
CA GLY A 207 3.92 -2.42 -10.00
C GLY A 207 5.00 -1.40 -9.66
N GLY A 208 4.64 -0.24 -9.08
CA GLY A 208 5.58 0.81 -8.67
C GLY A 208 6.23 1.59 -9.83
N ARG A 209 5.66 1.52 -11.03
CA ARG A 209 6.09 2.30 -12.20
C ARG A 209 5.07 3.39 -12.51
N MET A 210 5.50 4.64 -12.41
CA MET A 210 4.71 5.83 -12.74
C MET A 210 5.37 6.47 -13.96
N THR A 211 5.10 5.94 -15.14
CA THR A 211 5.80 6.31 -16.38
C THR A 211 5.07 7.38 -17.18
N ARG A 212 3.77 7.59 -16.93
CA ARG A 212 2.96 8.60 -17.63
C ARG A 212 2.66 9.80 -16.74
N PRO A 213 2.64 11.02 -17.31
CA PRO A 213 2.18 12.22 -16.59
C PRO A 213 0.85 11.98 -15.87
N GLY A 214 0.76 12.40 -14.61
CA GLY A 214 -0.42 12.20 -13.77
C GLY A 214 -0.45 10.89 -12.97
N GLU A 215 0.50 9.97 -13.19
CA GLU A 215 0.57 8.72 -12.42
C GLU A 215 1.20 8.94 -11.04
N VAL A 216 0.53 8.43 -10.00
CA VAL A 216 0.98 8.45 -8.60
C VAL A 216 0.82 7.07 -8.00
N GLY A 217 1.89 6.55 -7.41
CA GLY A 217 1.93 5.23 -6.80
C GLY A 217 2.75 5.21 -5.51
N ASN A 218 2.52 4.18 -4.69
CA ASN A 218 3.31 3.98 -3.50
C ASN A 218 4.64 3.31 -3.82
N LEU A 219 5.67 3.61 -3.03
CA LEU A 219 6.86 2.78 -2.90
C LEU A 219 7.02 2.37 -1.42
N PRO A 220 7.47 1.15 -1.13
CA PRO A 220 7.57 0.01 -2.05
C PRO A 220 6.22 -0.35 -2.69
N SER A 221 6.28 -1.05 -3.81
CA SER A 221 5.12 -1.55 -4.55
C SER A 221 5.39 -3.00 -4.95
N GLY A 222 4.42 -3.70 -5.52
CA GLY A 222 4.61 -5.07 -5.97
C GLY A 222 3.47 -6.01 -5.62
N GLU A 223 2.25 -5.61 -5.92
CA GLU A 223 1.08 -6.50 -5.80
C GLU A 223 0.12 -6.33 -6.96
N SER A 224 -0.70 -7.36 -7.18
CA SER A 224 -2.00 -7.21 -7.84
C SER A 224 -3.13 -7.36 -6.86
N TYR A 225 -4.22 -6.65 -7.07
CA TYR A 225 -5.36 -6.77 -6.18
C TYR A 225 -6.69 -6.73 -6.94
N VAL A 226 -7.73 -7.24 -6.30
CA VAL A 226 -9.12 -7.16 -6.75
C VAL A 226 -10.04 -7.08 -5.54
N VAL A 227 -11.05 -6.22 -5.60
CA VAL A 227 -12.11 -6.19 -4.60
C VAL A 227 -13.09 -7.33 -4.90
N PRO A 228 -13.35 -8.28 -4.00
CA PRO A 228 -14.41 -9.26 -4.21
C PRO A 228 -15.77 -8.61 -4.52
N TYR A 229 -16.60 -9.25 -5.32
CA TYR A 229 -17.92 -8.76 -5.66
C TYR A 229 -18.80 -8.67 -4.40
N GLU A 230 -19.37 -7.50 -4.15
CA GLU A 230 -20.05 -7.20 -2.88
C GLU A 230 -21.58 -7.42 -2.96
N GLY A 231 -22.07 -7.92 -4.09
CA GLY A 231 -23.49 -8.22 -4.30
C GLY A 231 -24.34 -6.98 -4.55
N GLU A 232 -23.77 -5.92 -5.12
CA GLU A 232 -24.46 -4.65 -5.32
C GLU A 232 -25.38 -4.56 -6.54
N ARG A 233 -25.45 -5.59 -7.40
CA ARG A 233 -26.38 -5.64 -8.53
C ARG A 233 -27.69 -6.34 -8.13
N ASP A 234 -28.81 -5.73 -8.49
CA ASP A 234 -30.14 -6.25 -8.19
C ASP A 234 -30.32 -7.68 -8.75
N GLY A 235 -30.75 -8.60 -7.89
CA GLY A 235 -30.98 -10.00 -8.25
C GLY A 235 -29.72 -10.85 -8.45
N ASP A 236 -28.52 -10.29 -8.25
CA ASP A 236 -27.24 -11.02 -8.34
C ASP A 236 -26.42 -10.85 -7.05
N PRO A 237 -26.73 -11.61 -5.98
CA PRO A 237 -25.99 -11.53 -4.72
C PRO A 237 -24.56 -12.03 -4.88
N SER A 238 -23.68 -11.56 -3.99
CA SER A 238 -22.32 -12.08 -3.90
C SER A 238 -22.33 -13.56 -3.52
N ARG A 239 -21.48 -14.34 -4.18
CA ARG A 239 -21.24 -15.75 -3.89
C ARG A 239 -20.05 -15.96 -2.94
N THR A 240 -19.43 -14.87 -2.45
CA THR A 240 -18.33 -14.95 -1.50
C THR A 240 -18.80 -15.57 -0.19
N GLN A 241 -18.23 -16.70 0.21
CA GLN A 241 -18.64 -17.46 1.39
C GLN A 241 -17.53 -18.40 1.90
N GLY A 242 -17.62 -18.81 3.15
CA GLY A 242 -16.72 -19.81 3.74
C GLY A 242 -16.19 -19.38 5.10
N ILE A 243 -14.97 -19.78 5.43
CA ILE A 243 -14.30 -19.45 6.69
C ILE A 243 -12.95 -18.82 6.38
N LEU A 244 -12.75 -17.59 6.84
CA LEU A 244 -11.47 -16.90 6.80
C LEU A 244 -10.78 -16.99 8.16
N PRO A 245 -9.67 -17.74 8.30
CA PRO A 245 -8.86 -17.70 9.52
C PRO A 245 -7.93 -16.48 9.51
N VAL A 246 -7.79 -15.84 10.67
CA VAL A 246 -6.84 -14.75 10.93
C VAL A 246 -6.13 -15.04 12.24
N GLN A 247 -4.80 -15.04 12.21
CA GLN A 247 -4.02 -15.18 13.43
C GLN A 247 -3.85 -13.81 14.10
N LEU A 248 -4.28 -13.72 15.36
CA LEU A 248 -4.15 -12.54 16.21
C LEU A 248 -3.31 -12.89 17.45
N ALA A 249 -3.05 -11.89 18.29
CA ALA A 249 -2.40 -12.11 19.57
C ALA A 249 -3.21 -13.13 20.40
N GLY A 250 -2.61 -14.29 20.65
CA GLY A 250 -3.22 -15.35 21.48
C GLY A 250 -3.78 -16.55 20.72
N GLY A 251 -4.01 -16.48 19.40
CA GLY A 251 -4.49 -17.63 18.64
C GLY A 251 -5.10 -17.32 17.26
N VAL A 252 -5.87 -18.27 16.71
CA VAL A 252 -6.47 -18.16 15.37
C VAL A 252 -7.97 -17.93 15.48
N VAL A 253 -8.39 -16.75 15.06
CA VAL A 253 -9.80 -16.36 14.97
C VAL A 253 -10.36 -16.78 13.61
N ARG A 254 -11.55 -17.36 13.59
CA ARG A 254 -12.24 -17.83 12.37
C ARG A 254 -13.47 -16.98 12.09
N PHE A 255 -13.47 -16.29 10.95
CA PHE A 255 -14.60 -15.48 10.48
C PHE A 255 -15.45 -16.29 9.51
N ARG A 256 -16.72 -16.53 9.84
CA ARG A 256 -17.67 -17.10 8.87
C ARG A 256 -18.13 -16.00 7.92
N ILE A 257 -17.90 -16.23 6.64
CA ILE A 257 -18.22 -15.30 5.56
C ILE A 257 -19.49 -15.77 4.85
N ALA A 258 -20.41 -14.84 4.62
CA ALA A 258 -21.58 -15.04 3.78
C ALA A 258 -21.90 -13.75 3.02
N ALA A 259 -22.14 -13.86 1.71
CA ALA A 259 -22.44 -12.73 0.83
C ALA A 259 -21.44 -11.57 1.00
N ASN A 260 -20.14 -11.89 0.95
CA ASN A 260 -19.02 -10.96 1.09
C ASN A 260 -18.82 -10.32 2.47
N ARG A 261 -19.51 -10.79 3.50
CA ARG A 261 -19.43 -10.21 4.84
C ARG A 261 -19.10 -11.26 5.88
N ALA A 262 -18.22 -10.91 6.83
CA ALA A 262 -18.13 -11.59 8.09
C ALA A 262 -19.45 -11.43 8.83
N VAL A 263 -20.09 -12.55 9.14
CA VAL A 263 -21.40 -12.61 9.80
C VAL A 263 -21.31 -13.28 11.18
N GLU A 264 -20.18 -13.91 11.48
CA GLU A 264 -19.91 -14.55 12.76
C GLU A 264 -18.40 -14.69 12.95
N VAL A 265 -17.97 -14.62 14.20
CA VAL A 265 -16.59 -14.80 14.63
C VAL A 265 -16.55 -15.92 15.65
N SER A 266 -15.62 -16.85 15.48
CA SER A 266 -15.45 -18.01 16.36
C SER A 266 -13.97 -18.22 16.71
N GLY A 267 -13.73 -18.81 17.88
CA GLY A 267 -12.41 -19.04 18.47
C GLY A 267 -12.54 -19.11 19.99
N ASP A 268 -11.60 -19.79 20.64
CA ASP A 268 -11.61 -19.99 22.10
C ASP A 268 -10.86 -18.88 22.84
N GLU A 269 -10.20 -18.00 22.10
CA GLU A 269 -9.30 -16.98 22.61
C GLU A 269 -10.04 -15.66 22.89
N PRO A 270 -9.56 -14.83 23.84
CA PRO A 270 -10.12 -13.49 24.08
C PRO A 270 -10.22 -12.62 22.82
N ALA A 271 -9.27 -12.80 21.90
CA ALA A 271 -9.25 -12.11 20.61
C ALA A 271 -10.51 -12.40 19.78
N ALA A 272 -11.04 -13.62 19.79
CA ALA A 272 -12.26 -13.96 19.06
C ALA A 272 -13.48 -13.19 19.60
N SER A 273 -13.59 -13.09 20.94
CA SER A 273 -14.65 -12.33 21.59
C SER A 273 -14.54 -10.83 21.32
N GLU A 274 -13.32 -10.28 21.32
CA GLU A 274 -13.06 -8.89 20.94
C GLU A 274 -13.47 -8.61 19.49
N GLN A 275 -13.04 -9.47 18.55
CA GLN A 275 -13.39 -9.33 17.14
C GLN A 275 -14.91 -9.49 16.90
N ALA A 276 -15.60 -10.36 17.65
CA ALA A 276 -17.06 -10.48 17.61
C ALA A 276 -17.75 -9.20 18.10
N ALA A 277 -17.31 -8.66 19.23
CA ALA A 277 -17.86 -7.42 19.81
C ALA A 277 -17.62 -6.22 18.89
N LEU A 278 -16.41 -6.14 18.34
CA LEU A 278 -16.09 -5.21 17.27
C LEU A 278 -17.11 -5.40 16.14
N LEU A 279 -17.17 -6.58 15.51
CA LEU A 279 -18.03 -6.85 14.34
C LEU A 279 -19.47 -6.41 14.57
N ALA A 280 -20.03 -6.71 15.74
CA ALA A 280 -21.37 -6.28 16.13
C ALA A 280 -21.52 -4.75 16.21
N ALA A 281 -20.53 -4.04 16.76
CA ALA A 281 -20.53 -2.58 16.86
C ALA A 281 -20.33 -1.86 15.51
N GLU A 282 -19.59 -2.46 14.57
CA GLU A 282 -19.32 -1.85 13.26
C GLU A 282 -19.36 -2.91 12.14
N PRO A 283 -20.56 -3.25 11.63
CA PRO A 283 -20.71 -4.29 10.62
C PRO A 283 -19.93 -4.04 9.33
N ALA A 284 -19.66 -2.77 8.98
CA ALA A 284 -18.87 -2.42 7.79
C ALA A 284 -17.42 -2.91 7.85
N ARG A 285 -16.85 -3.07 9.05
CA ARG A 285 -15.53 -3.71 9.21
C ARG A 285 -15.53 -5.16 8.71
N GLY A 286 -16.66 -5.85 8.70
CA GLY A 286 -16.75 -7.22 8.24
C GLY A 286 -16.79 -7.41 6.71
N ASN A 287 -16.75 -6.34 5.91
CA ASN A 287 -16.75 -6.44 4.45
C ASN A 287 -15.41 -6.98 3.93
N LEU A 288 -15.40 -8.03 3.10
CA LEU A 288 -14.17 -8.43 2.41
C LEU A 288 -13.87 -7.44 1.30
N ALA A 289 -12.84 -6.63 1.54
CA ALA A 289 -12.50 -5.44 0.77
C ALA A 289 -11.44 -5.71 -0.30
N GLU A 290 -10.60 -6.73 -0.14
CA GLU A 290 -9.50 -6.98 -1.06
C GLU A 290 -9.06 -8.45 -1.03
N LEU A 291 -8.76 -8.98 -2.21
CA LEU A 291 -7.82 -10.07 -2.43
C LEU A 291 -6.57 -9.46 -3.06
N GLY A 292 -5.44 -9.50 -2.35
CA GLY A 292 -4.17 -8.99 -2.83
C GLY A 292 -3.11 -10.07 -2.96
N LEU A 293 -2.24 -9.88 -3.95
CA LEU A 293 -1.24 -10.84 -4.41
C LEU A 293 0.11 -10.13 -4.57
N GLY A 294 0.85 -10.07 -3.48
CA GLY A 294 2.22 -9.55 -3.43
C GLY A 294 3.25 -10.49 -4.05
N VAL A 295 4.34 -9.94 -4.59
CA VAL A 295 5.42 -10.70 -5.25
C VAL A 295 6.79 -10.52 -4.59
N LEU A 296 6.90 -9.70 -3.54
CA LEU A 296 8.20 -9.29 -3.02
C LEU A 296 8.91 -10.37 -2.16
N ALA A 297 8.18 -11.32 -1.55
CA ALA A 297 8.83 -12.42 -0.82
C ALA A 297 9.62 -13.35 -1.77
N ASP A 298 9.07 -13.61 -2.96
CA ASP A 298 9.75 -14.39 -4.02
C ASP A 298 10.98 -13.68 -4.59
N LEU A 299 11.14 -12.38 -4.29
CA LEU A 299 12.32 -11.58 -4.61
C LEU A 299 13.28 -11.43 -3.42
N GLY A 300 13.08 -12.21 -2.35
CA GLY A 300 13.98 -12.32 -1.21
C GLY A 300 13.76 -11.27 -0.11
N LEU A 301 12.59 -10.61 -0.09
CA LEU A 301 12.23 -9.75 1.04
C LEU A 301 11.52 -10.53 2.13
N GLU A 302 11.74 -10.08 3.36
CA GLU A 302 11.12 -10.61 4.57
C GLU A 302 10.27 -9.50 5.21
N PRO A 303 9.23 -9.86 5.99
CA PRO A 303 8.39 -8.89 6.67
C PRO A 303 9.17 -8.06 7.68
N ILE A 304 8.81 -6.78 7.73
CA ILE A 304 9.43 -5.80 8.61
C ILE A 304 8.47 -5.26 9.68
N GLY A 305 7.21 -5.67 9.68
CA GLY A 305 6.19 -5.14 10.58
C GLY A 305 5.68 -3.77 10.15
N GLU A 306 5.78 -3.45 8.86
CA GLU A 306 5.25 -2.22 8.26
C GLU A 306 4.33 -2.61 7.12
N ILE A 307 3.02 -2.35 7.28
CA ILE A 307 2.00 -2.91 6.39
C ILE A 307 2.22 -2.54 4.92
N LEU A 308 2.68 -1.30 4.66
CA LEU A 308 3.00 -0.80 3.32
C LEU A 308 3.97 -1.71 2.53
N LEU A 309 4.93 -2.34 3.23
CA LEU A 309 5.81 -3.34 2.60
C LEU A 309 5.23 -4.74 2.73
N ASP A 310 4.76 -5.10 3.92
CA ASP A 310 4.44 -6.49 4.26
C ASP A 310 3.29 -7.03 3.40
N GLU A 311 2.30 -6.19 3.05
CA GLU A 311 1.21 -6.57 2.14
C GLU A 311 1.72 -6.92 0.72
N LYS A 312 2.83 -6.33 0.27
CA LYS A 312 3.43 -6.60 -1.04
C LYS A 312 4.23 -7.91 -1.07
N LEU A 313 4.37 -8.61 0.05
CA LEU A 313 5.20 -9.81 0.13
C LEU A 313 4.50 -11.06 -0.40
N GLY A 314 3.17 -11.17 -0.30
CA GLY A 314 2.46 -12.41 -0.68
C GLY A 314 0.95 -12.24 -0.70
N LEU A 315 0.21 -13.34 -0.51
CA LEU A 315 -1.25 -13.30 -0.42
C LEU A 315 -1.69 -12.50 0.81
N HIS A 316 -2.60 -11.54 0.63
CA HIS A 316 -3.36 -10.94 1.72
C HIS A 316 -4.84 -10.84 1.41
N LEU A 317 -5.64 -10.79 2.46
CA LEU A 317 -7.07 -10.51 2.39
C LEU A 317 -7.36 -9.34 3.32
N ALA A 318 -8.13 -8.37 2.84
CA ALA A 318 -8.46 -7.19 3.61
C ALA A 318 -9.93 -7.14 4.02
N PHE A 319 -10.17 -6.61 5.22
CA PHE A 319 -11.50 -6.28 5.73
C PHE A 319 -11.75 -4.76 5.72
N GLY A 320 -13.00 -4.34 5.51
CA GLY A 320 -13.45 -2.96 5.71
C GLY A 320 -13.76 -2.18 4.42
N ARG A 321 -13.18 -0.98 4.32
CA ARG A 321 -13.44 0.01 3.26
C ARG A 321 -12.87 -0.46 1.91
N SER A 322 -13.66 -0.36 0.84
CA SER A 322 -13.31 -0.88 -0.50
C SER A 322 -13.56 0.09 -1.66
N ASP A 323 -14.30 1.19 -1.44
CA ASP A 323 -14.66 2.19 -2.47
C ASP A 323 -13.47 2.73 -3.29
N HIS A 324 -12.35 3.00 -2.64
CA HIS A 324 -11.12 3.50 -3.25
C HIS A 324 -10.35 2.44 -4.06
N PHE A 325 -10.74 1.17 -3.95
CA PHE A 325 -10.24 0.04 -4.73
C PHE A 325 -11.24 -0.49 -5.77
N GLY A 326 -12.43 0.14 -5.89
CA GLY A 326 -13.47 -0.25 -6.85
C GLY A 326 -14.64 -1.04 -6.25
N GLY A 327 -14.72 -1.15 -4.92
CA GLY A 327 -15.89 -1.63 -4.21
C GLY A 327 -16.92 -0.52 -3.93
N ARG A 328 -17.87 -0.79 -3.04
CA ARG A 328 -18.95 0.15 -2.68
C ARG A 328 -18.89 0.61 -1.22
N VAL A 329 -18.18 -0.11 -0.35
CA VAL A 329 -18.11 0.22 1.07
C VAL A 329 -17.18 1.42 1.26
N GLY A 330 -17.77 2.60 1.39
CA GLY A 330 -17.08 3.85 1.68
C GLY A 330 -17.24 4.32 3.12
N PRO A 331 -16.67 5.49 3.48
CA PRO A 331 -16.72 6.04 4.85
C PRO A 331 -18.13 6.15 5.42
N SER A 332 -19.13 6.44 4.59
CA SER A 332 -20.55 6.54 4.99
C SER A 332 -21.18 5.20 5.40
N SER A 333 -20.50 4.08 5.17
CA SER A 333 -20.94 2.76 5.64
C SER A 333 -20.55 2.50 7.10
N PHE A 334 -19.65 3.31 7.66
CA PHE A 334 -19.18 3.20 9.02
C PHE A 334 -19.95 4.14 9.94
N SER A 335 -20.04 3.82 11.23
CA SER A 335 -20.78 4.61 12.22
C SER A 335 -20.19 6.00 12.47
N ARG A 336 -18.88 6.17 12.27
CA ARG A 336 -18.14 7.42 12.47
C ARG A 336 -16.79 7.40 11.72
N PRO A 337 -16.19 8.56 11.41
CA PRO A 337 -14.91 8.64 10.70
C PRO A 337 -13.78 7.82 11.36
N GLU A 338 -13.72 7.78 12.69
CA GLU A 338 -12.68 7.05 13.44
C GLU A 338 -12.84 5.53 13.38
N ALA A 339 -14.01 5.05 12.95
CA ALA A 339 -14.28 3.62 12.79
C ALA A 339 -13.94 3.10 11.38
N VAL A 340 -13.64 4.00 10.44
CA VAL A 340 -13.27 3.62 9.07
C VAL A 340 -11.95 2.88 9.10
N VAL A 341 -11.97 1.63 8.62
CA VAL A 341 -10.78 0.76 8.58
C VAL A 341 -10.65 0.10 7.21
N HIS A 342 -9.41 -0.21 6.88
CA HIS A 342 -9.01 -1.18 5.86
C HIS A 342 -7.92 -2.03 6.52
N LEU A 343 -8.17 -3.33 6.69
CA LEU A 343 -7.38 -4.21 7.57
C LEU A 343 -6.80 -5.36 6.77
N ASP A 344 -5.55 -5.23 6.36
CA ASP A 344 -4.82 -6.26 5.62
C ASP A 344 -4.31 -7.39 6.52
N HIS A 345 -4.65 -8.62 6.14
CA HIS A 345 -4.13 -9.83 6.77
C HIS A 345 -3.22 -10.57 5.79
N VAL A 346 -1.91 -10.45 5.99
CA VAL A 346 -0.88 -11.03 5.12
C VAL A 346 -0.59 -12.48 5.52
N TYR A 347 -0.79 -13.42 4.60
CA TYR A 347 -0.64 -14.85 4.82
C TYR A 347 0.78 -15.33 4.49
N LEU A 348 1.70 -15.01 5.40
CA LEU A 348 3.07 -15.54 5.40
C LEU A 348 3.36 -16.30 6.68
N PRO A 349 4.16 -17.40 6.64
CA PRO A 349 4.54 -18.13 7.85
C PRO A 349 5.19 -17.25 8.94
N GLN A 350 5.90 -16.19 8.55
CA GLN A 350 6.57 -15.25 9.45
C GLN A 350 5.58 -14.33 10.19
N LEU A 351 4.39 -14.10 9.62
CA LEU A 351 3.36 -13.20 10.17
C LEU A 351 2.20 -13.97 10.81
N GLN A 352 1.78 -15.07 10.19
CA GLN A 352 0.69 -15.93 10.63
C GLN A 352 1.13 -17.42 10.66
N PRO A 353 2.09 -17.81 11.52
CA PRO A 353 2.70 -19.14 11.53
C PRO A 353 1.73 -20.30 11.82
N ALA A 354 0.58 -20.04 12.43
CA ALA A 354 -0.44 -21.04 12.71
C ALA A 354 -1.36 -21.34 11.52
N ILE A 355 -1.28 -20.53 10.46
CA ILE A 355 -2.13 -20.65 9.27
C ILE A 355 -1.26 -20.95 8.05
N GLU A 356 -1.54 -22.06 7.40
CA GLU A 356 -0.91 -22.40 6.13
C GLU A 356 -1.92 -22.25 4.99
N VAL A 357 -1.56 -21.48 3.97
CA VAL A 357 -2.31 -21.42 2.70
C VAL A 357 -1.99 -22.68 1.90
N GLN A 358 -2.83 -23.71 1.99
CA GLN A 358 -2.64 -24.96 1.25
C GLN A 358 -2.80 -24.73 -0.26
N ARG A 359 -3.81 -23.94 -0.63
CA ARG A 359 -4.22 -23.78 -2.02
C ARG A 359 -4.86 -22.41 -2.25
N LEU A 360 -4.53 -21.81 -3.39
CA LEU A 360 -5.31 -20.76 -4.03
C LEU A 360 -5.43 -21.10 -5.52
N ASP A 361 -6.66 -21.22 -6.00
CA ASP A 361 -6.99 -21.43 -7.41
C ASP A 361 -7.88 -20.29 -7.91
N LEU A 362 -7.57 -19.74 -9.09
CA LEU A 362 -8.48 -18.82 -9.77
C LEU A 362 -9.49 -19.63 -10.59
N VAL A 363 -10.76 -19.25 -10.53
CA VAL A 363 -11.85 -19.90 -11.24
C VAL A 363 -12.32 -18.98 -12.37
N GLY A 364 -12.24 -19.46 -13.60
CA GLY A 364 -12.73 -18.72 -14.76
C GLY A 364 -14.27 -18.78 -14.89
N PRO A 365 -14.89 -17.96 -15.76
CA PRO A 365 -16.35 -17.92 -15.95
C PRO A 365 -16.99 -19.27 -16.31
N GLY A 366 -16.25 -20.16 -16.98
CA GLY A 366 -16.68 -21.52 -17.32
C GLY A 366 -16.40 -22.58 -16.25
N GLY A 367 -15.91 -22.20 -15.07
CA GLY A 367 -15.58 -23.11 -13.96
C GLY A 367 -14.21 -23.78 -14.05
N GLY A 368 -13.42 -23.47 -15.09
CA GLY A 368 -12.02 -23.91 -15.20
C GLY A 368 -11.16 -23.33 -14.08
N ARG A 369 -10.24 -24.12 -13.54
CA ARG A 369 -9.36 -23.74 -12.44
C ARG A 369 -7.94 -23.51 -12.93
N THR A 370 -7.35 -22.39 -12.55
CA THR A 370 -5.94 -22.06 -12.74
C THR A 370 -5.25 -22.12 -11.38
N PRO A 371 -4.39 -23.12 -11.13
CA PRO A 371 -3.58 -23.18 -9.91
C PRO A 371 -2.72 -21.94 -9.80
N LEU A 372 -2.88 -21.17 -8.71
CA LEU A 372 -2.09 -19.95 -8.48
C LEU A 372 -1.06 -20.15 -7.38
N MET A 373 -1.47 -20.68 -6.21
CA MET A 373 -0.55 -21.01 -5.12
C MET A 373 -0.76 -22.41 -4.55
N ARG A 374 0.34 -23.02 -4.09
CA ARG A 374 0.35 -24.26 -3.28
C ARG A 374 1.30 -24.07 -2.10
N ARG A 375 0.85 -24.41 -0.89
CA ARG A 375 1.63 -24.26 0.36
C ARG A 375 2.27 -22.86 0.48
N GLY A 376 1.47 -21.84 0.22
CA GLY A 376 1.87 -20.43 0.31
C GLY A 376 2.84 -19.91 -0.76
N ARG A 377 3.11 -20.68 -1.83
CA ARG A 377 4.01 -20.27 -2.92
C ARG A 377 3.31 -20.26 -4.26
N TYR A 378 3.68 -19.32 -5.13
CA TYR A 378 3.20 -19.31 -6.51
C TYR A 378 3.65 -20.59 -7.24
N VAL A 379 2.75 -21.17 -8.04
CA VAL A 379 3.03 -22.37 -8.87
C VAL A 379 2.94 -22.08 -10.37
N ILE A 380 2.78 -20.81 -10.72
CA ILE A 380 2.82 -20.31 -12.08
C ILE A 380 4.15 -19.60 -12.33
N GLU A 381 4.56 -19.56 -13.59
CA GLU A 381 5.69 -18.73 -14.01
C GLU A 381 5.20 -17.28 -14.06
N LEU A 382 5.73 -16.46 -13.15
CA LEU A 382 5.41 -15.04 -13.04
C LEU A 382 6.35 -14.20 -13.86
#